data_AF-A0A0Q4RLL6-F1
#
_entry.id   AF-A0A0Q4RLL6-F1
#
_cell.length_a   1.000
_cell.length_b   1.000
_cell.length_c   1.000
_cell.angle_alpha   90.00
_cell.angle_beta   90.00
_cell.angle_gamma   90.00
#
_symmetry.space_group_name_H-M   'P 1'
#
loop_
_entity.id
_entity.type
_entity.pdbx_description
1 polymer ?
#
loop_
_entity_poly.entity_id
_entity_poly.type
_entity_poly.pdbx_seq_one_letter_code
_entity_poly.pdbx_strand_id
1 'polypeptide(L)'
;MEIQQINDTKKGYFEAIEDGKEAGKMTYTWAGDSKFIIDHTEVSPDFNGKGVGKKLVMAAVDYARTNNVKIIPLCPFAKSVFDKVEEIRDVLS
;
A
#
# COMPACT_ATOMS: atom_id res chain seq x y z
N MET A 1 -8.86 13.40 -1.11
CA MET A 1 -8.51 11.98 -0.92
C MET A 1 -8.09 11.74 0.51
N GLU A 2 -8.82 10.86 1.18
CA GLU A 2 -8.51 10.31 2.50
C GLU A 2 -8.00 8.88 2.33
N ILE A 3 -7.03 8.46 3.14
CA ILE A 3 -6.54 7.07 3.15
C ILE A 3 -6.73 6.53 4.55
N GLN A 4 -7.39 5.38 4.65
CA GLN A 4 -7.62 4.67 5.90
C GLN A 4 -6.99 3.29 5.84
N GLN A 5 -6.53 2.80 6.98
CA GLN A 5 -5.99 1.46 7.12
C GLN A 5 -6.93 0.60 7.96
N ILE A 6 -7.28 -0.57 7.43
CA ILE A 6 -7.99 -1.61 8.16
C ILE A 6 -7.02 -2.78 8.29
N ASN A 7 -6.74 -3.20 9.52
CA ASN A 7 -5.73 -4.21 9.80
C ASN A 7 -6.25 -5.23 10.82
N ASP A 8 -5.98 -6.52 10.56
CA ASP A 8 -6.12 -7.62 11.50
C ASP A 8 -4.76 -8.31 11.71
N THR A 9 -4.73 -9.43 12.46
CA THR A 9 -3.48 -10.16 12.79
C THR A 9 -2.86 -10.93 11.63
N LYS A 10 -3.57 -11.13 10.53
CA LYS A 10 -3.14 -11.93 9.37
C LYS A 10 -3.10 -11.14 8.07
N LYS A 11 -3.94 -10.11 7.93
CA LYS A 11 -4.09 -9.31 6.73
C LYS A 11 -4.61 -7.91 7.04
N GLY A 12 -4.54 -7.05 6.04
CA GLY A 12 -5.16 -5.75 6.09
C GLY A 12 -5.26 -5.14 4.71
N TYR A 13 -5.75 -3.91 4.67
CA TYR A 13 -5.79 -3.12 3.45
C TYR A 13 -5.76 -1.64 3.77
N PHE A 14 -5.26 -0.89 2.79
CA PHE A 14 -5.42 0.55 2.72
C PHE A 14 -6.50 0.85 1.69
N GLU A 15 -7.42 1.73 2.06
CA GLU A 15 -8.52 2.19 1.21
C GLU A 15 -8.39 3.69 1.00
N ALA A 16 -8.46 4.13 -0.25
CA ALA A 16 -8.47 5.53 -0.62
C ALA A 16 -9.92 5.95 -0.91
N ILE A 17 -10.40 6.98 -0.23
CA ILE A 17 -11.74 7.53 -0.39
C ILE A 17 -11.63 8.95 -0.95
N GLU A 18 -12.37 9.25 -2.00
CA GLU A 18 -12.51 10.60 -2.55
C GLU A 18 -13.97 10.84 -2.94
N ASP A 19 -14.54 11.95 -2.48
CA ASP A 19 -15.95 12.31 -2.69
C ASP A 19 -16.95 11.22 -2.27
N GLY A 20 -16.63 10.51 -1.18
CA GLY A 20 -17.45 9.42 -0.64
C GLY A 20 -17.43 8.13 -1.48
N LYS A 21 -16.55 8.04 -2.48
CA LYS A 21 -16.36 6.84 -3.31
C LYS A 21 -15.00 6.20 -3.05
N GLU A 22 -14.95 4.88 -3.16
CA GLU A 22 -13.69 4.14 -3.16
C GLU A 22 -12.91 4.48 -4.44
N ALA A 23 -11.80 5.19 -4.26
CA ALA A 23 -10.89 5.57 -5.32
C ALA A 23 -9.87 4.46 -5.62
N GLY A 24 -9.58 3.60 -4.64
CA GLY A 24 -8.70 2.46 -4.82
C GLY A 24 -8.41 1.73 -3.53
N LYS A 25 -7.81 0.55 -3.66
CA LYS A 25 -7.55 -0.37 -2.56
C LYS A 25 -6.21 -1.07 -2.74
N MET A 26 -5.51 -1.27 -1.64
CA MET A 26 -4.27 -2.03 -1.60
C MET A 26 -4.31 -3.01 -0.43
N THR A 27 -4.27 -4.30 -0.74
CA THR A 27 -4.32 -5.36 0.27
C THR A 27 -2.93 -5.86 0.61
N TYR A 28 -2.80 -6.37 1.84
CA TYR A 28 -1.59 -7.03 2.28
C TYR A 28 -1.88 -8.17 3.25
N THR A 29 -0.91 -9.07 3.36
CA THR A 29 -0.88 -10.18 4.33
C THR A 29 0.36 -10.12 5.20
N TRP A 30 0.23 -10.42 6.49
CA TRP A 30 1.36 -10.46 7.42
C TRP A 30 2.21 -11.71 7.18
N ALA A 31 3.54 -11.51 7.12
CA ALA A 31 4.56 -12.54 6.99
C ALA A 31 5.40 -12.57 8.27
N GLY A 32 4.82 -13.13 9.33
CA GLY A 32 5.34 -13.02 10.69
C GLY A 32 5.09 -11.63 11.29
N ASP A 33 5.77 -11.32 12.39
CA ASP A 33 5.44 -10.15 13.22
C ASP A 33 6.08 -8.84 12.76
N SER A 34 7.00 -8.90 11.79
CA SER A 34 7.82 -7.75 11.39
C SER A 34 7.76 -7.45 9.89
N LYS A 35 6.93 -8.16 9.12
CA LYS A 35 6.86 -7.99 7.67
C LYS A 35 5.43 -8.15 7.17
N PHE A 36 5.06 -7.40 6.13
CA PHE A 36 3.86 -7.68 5.37
C PHE A 36 4.12 -7.67 3.87
N ILE A 37 3.31 -8.46 3.17
CA ILE A 37 3.36 -8.67 1.73
C ILE A 37 2.27 -7.83 1.10
N ILE A 38 2.61 -6.88 0.23
CA ILE A 38 1.61 -6.19 -0.61
C ILE A 38 1.30 -7.13 -1.78
N ASP A 39 0.11 -7.73 -1.76
CA ASP A 39 -0.30 -8.77 -2.71
C ASP A 39 -1.19 -8.23 -3.84
N HIS A 40 -1.96 -7.17 -3.59
CA HIS A 40 -2.81 -6.54 -4.62
C HIS A 40 -2.87 -5.02 -4.46
N THR A 41 -3.01 -4.31 -5.57
CA THR A 41 -3.25 -2.87 -5.61
C THR A 41 -4.11 -2.56 -6.82
N GLU A 42 -5.23 -1.90 -6.59
CA GLU A 42 -6.17 -1.51 -7.63
C GLU A 42 -6.68 -0.09 -7.43
N VAL A 43 -7.08 0.53 -8.55
CA VAL A 43 -7.61 1.88 -8.60
C VAL A 43 -8.94 1.80 -9.33
N SER A 44 -9.96 2.43 -8.75
CA SER A 44 -11.27 2.51 -9.38
C SER A 44 -11.17 3.23 -10.73
N PRO A 45 -11.87 2.76 -11.79
CA PRO A 45 -11.77 3.34 -13.13
C PRO A 45 -11.96 4.86 -13.18
N ASP A 46 -12.89 5.38 -12.37
CA ASP A 46 -13.21 6.81 -12.24
C ASP A 46 -12.05 7.66 -11.71
N PHE A 47 -11.03 7.02 -11.12
CA PHE A 47 -9.89 7.66 -10.46
C PHE A 47 -8.55 7.31 -11.11
N ASN A 48 -8.57 6.64 -12.26
CA ASN A 48 -7.37 6.38 -13.05
C ASN A 48 -6.63 7.67 -13.42
N GLY A 49 -5.29 7.61 -13.48
CA GLY A 49 -4.45 8.76 -13.79
C GLY A 49 -4.26 9.76 -12.64
N LYS A 50 -5.02 9.66 -11.54
CA LYS A 50 -4.87 10.55 -10.36
C LYS A 50 -3.77 10.14 -9.37
N GLY A 51 -3.00 9.10 -9.70
CA GLY A 51 -1.92 8.60 -8.85
C GLY A 51 -2.36 7.88 -7.57
N VAL A 52 -3.61 7.40 -7.51
CA VAL A 52 -4.19 6.77 -6.31
C VAL A 52 -3.40 5.57 -5.83
N GLY A 53 -3.06 4.64 -6.73
CA GLY A 53 -2.26 3.46 -6.39
C GLY A 53 -0.91 3.83 -5.77
N LYS A 54 -0.24 4.87 -6.28
CA LYS A 54 1.02 5.35 -5.69
C LYS A 54 0.77 5.88 -4.28
N LYS A 55 -0.28 6.67 -4.06
CA LYS A 55 -0.62 7.20 -2.72
C LYS A 55 -0.89 6.08 -1.71
N LEU A 56 -1.58 5.01 -2.12
CA LEU A 56 -1.80 3.82 -1.28
C LEU A 56 -0.47 3.15 -0.89
N VAL A 57 0.43 2.94 -1.85
CA VAL A 57 1.76 2.35 -1.57
C VAL A 57 2.56 3.24 -0.62
N MET A 58 2.56 4.57 -0.83
CA MET A 58 3.25 5.51 0.07
C MET A 58 2.68 5.45 1.48
N ALA A 59 1.36 5.33 1.64
CA ALA A 59 0.75 5.18 2.97
C ALA A 59 1.20 3.89 3.67
N ALA A 60 1.35 2.78 2.94
CA ALA A 60 1.96 1.57 3.50
C ALA A 60 3.43 1.74 3.87
N VAL A 61 4.20 2.48 3.07
CA VAL A 61 5.61 2.80 3.39
C VAL A 61 5.70 3.58 4.70
N ASP A 62 4.87 4.61 4.87
CA ASP A 62 4.86 5.43 6.08
C ASP A 62 4.42 4.62 7.30
N TYR A 63 3.42 3.75 7.13
CA TYR A 63 3.04 2.77 8.16
C TYR A 63 4.21 1.86 8.52
N ALA A 64 4.93 1.32 7.52
CA ALA A 64 6.05 0.43 7.74
C ALA A 64 7.20 1.11 8.50
N ARG A 65 7.55 2.36 8.15
CA ARG A 65 8.53 3.16 8.88
C ARG A 65 8.11 3.40 10.32
N THR A 66 6.87 3.82 10.52
CA THR A 66 6.36 4.20 11.85
C THR A 66 6.31 3.00 12.81
N ASN A 67 5.97 1.82 12.29
CA ASN A 67 5.82 0.60 13.07
C ASN A 67 7.08 -0.28 13.06
N ASN A 68 8.15 0.17 12.42
CA ASN A 68 9.40 -0.58 12.27
C ASN A 68 9.20 -2.00 11.69
N VAL A 69 8.31 -2.11 10.70
CA VAL A 69 8.06 -3.34 9.94
C VAL A 69 8.57 -3.18 8.51
N LYS A 70 8.74 -4.29 7.79
CA LYS A 70 9.24 -4.32 6.41
C LYS A 70 8.16 -4.73 5.41
N ILE A 71 8.38 -4.36 4.15
CA ILE A 71 7.45 -4.61 3.04
C ILE A 71 8.06 -5.58 2.03
N ILE A 72 7.25 -6.53 1.58
CA ILE A 72 7.54 -7.42 0.45
C ILE A 72 6.52 -7.12 -0.66
N PRO A 73 6.88 -6.36 -1.72
CA PRO A 73 5.92 -5.94 -2.75
C PRO A 73 5.76 -7.00 -3.85
N LEU A 74 4.91 -8.01 -3.63
CA LEU A 74 4.67 -9.05 -4.65
C LEU A 74 3.71 -8.59 -5.75
N CYS A 75 2.79 -7.67 -5.44
CA CYS A 75 1.97 -7.02 -6.46
C CYS A 75 2.89 -6.32 -7.48
N PRO A 76 2.76 -6.60 -8.80
CA PRO A 76 3.61 -5.99 -9.82
C PRO A 76 3.55 -4.45 -9.82
N PHE A 77 2.38 -3.89 -9.51
CA PHE A 77 2.22 -2.44 -9.39
C PHE A 77 3.05 -1.89 -8.22
N ALA A 78 2.88 -2.45 -7.02
CA ALA A 78 3.64 -2.02 -5.84
C ALA A 78 5.15 -2.17 -6.08
N LYS A 79 5.58 -3.29 -6.65
CA LYS A 79 6.98 -3.51 -7.05
C LYS A 79 7.47 -2.41 -7.97
N SER A 80 6.71 -2.06 -9.01
CA SER A 80 7.06 -0.99 -9.94
C SER A 80 7.22 0.37 -9.25
N VAL A 81 6.47 0.64 -8.18
CA VAL A 81 6.63 1.87 -7.39
C VAL A 81 7.96 1.87 -6.64
N PHE A 82 8.30 0.77 -5.96
CA PHE A 82 9.60 0.62 -5.28
C PHE A 82 10.79 0.63 -6.25
N ASP A 83 10.62 0.08 -7.46
CA ASP A 83 11.65 0.11 -8.49
C ASP A 83 11.91 1.55 -8.98
N LYS A 84 10.89 2.42 -9.00
CA LYS A 84 11.00 3.80 -9.50
C LYS A 84 11.33 4.85 -8.45
N VAL A 85 11.08 4.56 -7.17
CA VAL A 85 11.24 5.50 -6.06
C VAL A 85 12.26 4.90 -5.10
N GLU A 86 13.50 5.37 -5.17
CA GLU A 86 14.59 4.78 -4.39
C GLU A 86 14.48 5.13 -2.90
N GLU A 87 13.90 6.29 -2.60
CA GLU A 87 13.77 6.86 -1.27
C GLU A 87 12.86 6.05 -0.34
N ILE A 88 12.04 5.15 -0.89
CA ILE A 88 11.16 4.26 -0.12
C ILE A 88 11.73 2.86 0.05
N ARG A 89 12.91 2.57 -0.51
CA ARG A 89 13.50 1.23 -0.43
C ARG A 89 14.03 0.90 0.97
N ASP A 90 14.13 1.87 1.87
CA ASP A 90 14.52 1.68 3.27
C ASP A 90 13.59 0.74 4.05
N VAL A 91 12.32 0.61 3.63
CA VAL A 91 11.35 -0.32 4.24
C VAL A 91 11.28 -1.68 3.56
N LEU A 92 12.07 -1.95 2.50
CA LEU A 92 12.07 -3.27 1.87
C LEU A 92 12.69 -4.32 2.79
N SER A 93 12.13 -5.55 2.71
CA SER A 93 12.72 -6.75 3.31
C SER A 93 13.67 -7.46 2.35
#